data_AF-A0A9D7JP34-F1
#
_entry.id   AF-A0A9D7JP34-F1
#
_cell.length_a   1.000
_cell.length_b   1.000
_cell.length_c   1.000
_cell.angle_alpha   90.00
_cell.angle_beta   90.00
_cell.angle_gamma   90.00
#
_symmetry.space_group_name_H-M   'P 1'
#
loop_
_entity.id
_entity.type
_entity.pdbx_description
1 polymer ?
#
loop_
_entity_poly.entity_id
_entity_poly.type
_entity_poly.pdbx_seq_one_letter_code
_entity_poly.pdbx_strand_id
1 'polypeptide(L)' 'MASRKVFSGGNVFSNLTTTERDAVQRNQNVRIGLDYELSDKTILGVLFNTYDNRWSMNAFNQNTAAKIMYQPNL' A
#
# COMPACT_ATOMS: atom_id res chain seq x y z
N MET A 1 5.10 -11.16 7.82
CA MET A 1 5.21 -11.49 9.27
C MET A 1 6.68 -11.71 9.58
N ALA A 2 7.18 -11.13 10.66
CA ALA A 2 8.54 -11.34 11.14
C ALA A 2 8.49 -11.82 12.59
N SER A 3 9.30 -12.82 12.94
CA SER A 3 9.35 -13.37 14.31
C SER A 3 10.79 -13.45 14.77
N ARG A 4 11.05 -13.04 16.01
CA ARG A 4 12.38 -13.08 16.64
C ARG A 4 12.27 -13.68 18.03
N LYS A 5 13.12 -14.65 18.35
CA LYS A 5 13.28 -15.21 19.71
C LYS A 5 14.68 -14.93 20.23
N VAL A 6 14.79 -14.54 21.51
CA VAL A 6 16.06 -14.26 22.19
C VAL A 6 16.07 -14.98 23.53
N PHE A 7 17.18 -15.66 23.83
CA PHE A 7 17.42 -16.32 25.11
C PHE A 7 18.24 -15.39 26.00
N SER A 8 17.76 -15.10 27.21
CA SER A 8 18.50 -14.29 28.18
C SER A 8 18.14 -14.70 29.61
N GLY A 9 19.14 -15.06 30.42
CA GLY A 9 18.97 -15.40 31.84
C GLY A 9 17.91 -16.46 32.13
N GLY A 10 17.88 -17.56 31.36
CA GLY A 10 16.87 -18.63 31.52
C GLY A 10 15.45 -18.25 31.07
N ASN A 11 15.28 -17.11 30.37
CA ASN A 11 14.00 -16.70 29.80
C ASN A 11 14.09 -16.64 28.28
N VAL A 12 13.00 -16.99 27.61
CA VAL A 12 12.82 -16.84 26.17
C VAL A 12 11.92 -15.64 25.92
N PHE A 13 12.44 -14.64 25.23
CA PHE A 13 11.67 -13.49 24.75
C PHE A 13 11.32 -13.73 23.29
N SER A 14 10.03 -13.69 22.95
CA SER A 14 9.52 -13.86 21.59
C SER A 14 8.80 -12.59 21.14
N ASN A 15 9.23 -11.99 20.04
CA ASN A 15 8.55 -10.88 19.40
C ASN A 15 7.97 -11.34 18.06
N LEU A 16 6.70 -11.06 17.83
CA LEU A 16 6.00 -11.25 16.56
C LEU A 16 5.59 -9.88 16.02
N THR A 17 6.03 -9.55 14.81
CA THR A 17 5.61 -8.38 14.06
C THR A 17 4.70 -8.79 12.92
N THR A 18 3.45 -8.32 12.98
CA THR A 18 2.48 -8.44 11.90
C THR A 18 2.29 -7.08 11.25
N THR A 19 2.34 -7.05 9.93
CA THR A 19 2.13 -5.84 9.13
C THR A 19 0.86 -6.02 8.33
N GLU A 20 -0.09 -5.12 8.50
CA GLU A 20 -1.29 -5.03 7.69
C GLU A 20 -1.15 -3.84 6.74
N ARG A 21 -1.35 -4.09 5.46
CA ARG A 21 -1.27 -3.10 4.39
C ARG A 21 -2.59 -3.08 3.66
N ASP A 22 -3.26 -1.94 3.70
CA ASP A 22 -4.46 -1.70 2.91
C ASP A 22 -4.12 -0.62 1.88
N ALA A 23 -3.90 -1.07 0.65
CA ALA A 23 -3.49 -0.23 -0.46
C ALA A 23 -4.70 0.06 -1.35
N VAL A 24 -4.96 1.35 -1.57
CA VAL A 24 -6.03 1.84 -2.44
C VAL A 24 -5.42 2.65 -3.57
N GLN A 25 -5.81 2.31 -4.80
CA GLN A 25 -5.47 3.07 -5.99
C GLN A 25 -6.73 3.67 -6.59
N ARG A 26 -6.70 4.98 -6.84
CA ARG A 26 -7.72 5.69 -7.60
C ARG A 26 -7.12 6.09 -8.94
N ASN A 27 -7.72 5.62 -10.02
CA ASN A 27 -7.31 5.94 -11.38
C ASN A 27 -8.57 6.33 -12.17
N GLN A 28 -8.72 7.63 -12.39
CA GLN A 28 -9.81 8.20 -13.18
C GLN A 28 -9.23 9.01 -14.33
N ASN A 29 -9.83 8.86 -15.51
CA ASN A 29 -9.42 9.56 -16.71
C ASN A 29 -10.66 9.99 -17.48
N VAL A 30 -10.76 11.28 -17.78
CA VAL A 30 -11.86 11.87 -18.55
C VAL A 30 -11.26 12.68 -19.69
N ARG A 31 -11.75 12.42 -20.90
CA ARG A 31 -11.32 13.10 -22.10
C ARG A 31 -12.54 13.52 -22.91
N ILE A 32 -12.58 14.80 -23.28
CA ILE A 32 -13.64 15.40 -24.08
C ILE A 32 -12.99 16.19 -25.20
N GLY A 33 -13.38 15.93 -26.43
CA GLY A 33 -12.87 16.60 -27.62
C GLY A 33 -14.00 17.24 -28.42
N LEU A 34 -13.68 18.31 -29.13
CA LEU A 34 -14.52 18.92 -30.15
C LEU A 34 -13.67 19.16 -31.39
N ASP A 35 -14.16 18.71 -32.53
CA ASP A 35 -13.55 18.93 -33.82
C ASP A 35 -14.45 19.86 -34.66
N TYR A 36 -13.83 20.82 -35.33
CA TYR A 36 -14.47 21.77 -36.23
C TYR A 36 -13.77 21.75 -37.60
N GLU A 37 -14.54 21.50 -38.66
CA GLU A 37 -14.05 21.51 -40.02
C GLU A 37 -13.97 22.94 -40.56
N LEU A 38 -12.76 23.40 -40.92
CA LEU A 38 -12.52 24.71 -41.53
C LEU A 38 -12.67 24.69 -43.05
N SER A 39 -12.36 23.56 -43.67
CA SER A 39 -12.52 23.28 -45.11
C SER A 39 -12.45 21.77 -45.34
N ASP A 40 -12.78 21.31 -46.55
CA ASP A 40 -12.72 19.89 -46.97
C ASP A 40 -11.38 19.18 -46.68
N LYS A 41 -10.31 19.95 -46.42
CA LYS A 41 -8.96 19.44 -46.15
C LYS A 41 -8.38 19.87 -44.82
N THR A 42 -9.15 20.53 -43.96
CA THR A 42 -8.63 21.05 -42.69
C THR A 42 -9.65 20.96 -41.57
N ILE A 43 -9.29 20.22 -40.52
CA ILE A 43 -10.06 20.08 -39.29
C ILE A 43 -9.21 20.64 -38.15
N LEU A 44 -9.81 21.46 -37.31
CA LEU A 44 -9.24 21.93 -36.05
C LEU A 44 -9.96 21.24 -34.89
N GLY A 45 -9.18 20.61 -34.01
CA GLY A 45 -9.68 19.98 -32.80
C GLY A 45 -9.24 20.70 -31.53
N VAL A 46 -10.09 20.68 -30.52
CA VAL A 46 -9.75 21.07 -29.15
C VAL A 46 -10.00 19.86 -28.24
N LEU A 47 -9.02 19.56 -27.38
CA LEU A 47 -9.08 18.42 -26.47
C LEU A 47 -8.93 18.87 -25.02
N PHE A 48 -9.92 18.56 -24.20
CA PHE A 48 -9.84 18.66 -22.75
C PHE A 48 -9.56 17.29 -22.15
N ASN A 49 -8.54 17.22 -21.30
CA ASN A 49 -8.11 15.98 -20.65
C ASN A 49 -7.93 16.23 -19.16
N THR A 50 -8.63 15.46 -18.34
CA THR A 50 -8.47 15.45 -16.90
C THR A 50 -8.14 14.04 -16.44
N TYR A 51 -7.22 13.94 -15.49
CA TYR A 51 -6.83 12.67 -14.92
C TYR A 51 -6.61 12.84 -13.42
N ASP A 52 -6.96 11.80 -12.68
CA ASP A 52 -6.71 11.70 -11.26
C ASP A 52 -6.13 10.31 -10.97
N ASN A 53 -4.84 10.30 -10.67
CA ASN A 53 -4.12 9.10 -10.33
C ASN A 53 -3.53 9.28 -8.94
N ARG A 54 -4.10 8.58 -7.97
CA ARG A 54 -3.67 8.64 -6.59
C ARG A 54 -3.49 7.24 -6.04
N TRP A 55 -2.33 7.03 -5.43
CA TRP A 55 -2.04 5.84 -4.65
C TRP A 55 -1.95 6.22 -3.17
N SER A 56 -2.59 5.44 -2.31
CA SER A 56 -2.48 5.59 -0.85
C SER A 56 -2.46 4.24 -0.18
N MET A 57 -1.66 4.10 0.86
CA MET A 57 -1.58 2.87 1.64
C MET A 57 -1.60 3.19 3.12
N ASN A 58 -2.54 2.60 3.84
CA ASN A 58 -2.48 2.55 5.30
C ASN A 58 -1.58 1.37 5.68
N ALA A 59 -0.51 1.64 6.44
CA ALA A 59 0.43 0.63 6.89
C ALA A 59 0.42 0.58 8.42
N PHE A 60 -0.22 -0.43 8.97
CA PHE A 60 -0.25 -0.68 10.41
C PHE A 60 0.74 -1.79 10.77
N ASN A 61 1.61 -1.52 11.73
CA ASN A 61 2.55 -2.51 12.28
C ASN A 61 2.12 -2.85 13.70
N GLN A 62 1.74 -4.10 13.93
CA GLN A 62 1.42 -4.62 15.27
C GLN A 62 2.59 -5.45 15.77
N ASN A 63 3.06 -5.15 16.98
CA ASN A 63 4.13 -5.89 17.67
C ASN A 63 3.58 -6.57 18.91
N THR A 64 3.69 -7.90 18.97
CA THR A 64 3.34 -8.70 20.14
C THR A 64 4.61 -9.26 20.76
N ALA A 65 4.85 -8.96 22.03
CA ALA A 65 5.98 -9.49 22.81
C ALA A 65 5.48 -10.49 23.86
N ALA A 66 6.11 -11.66 23.93
CA ALA A 66 5.82 -12.70 24.92
C ALA A 66 7.10 -13.11 25.65
N LYS A 67 7.02 -13.20 26.98
CA LYS A 67 8.09 -13.76 27.82
C LYS A 67 7.67 -15.17 28.24
N ILE A 68 8.49 -16.16 27.88
CA ILE A 68 8.31 -17.55 28.26
C ILE A 68 9.45 -17.92 29.20
N MET A 69 9.13 -18.38 30.40
CA MET A 69 10.12 -18.89 31.35
C MET A 69 10.58 -20.27 30.91
N TYR A 70 11.89 -20.50 30.79
CA TYR A 70 12.43 -21.81 30.48
C TYR A 70 12.27 -22.71 31.71
N GLN A 71 11.44 -23.75 31.59
CA GLN A 71 11.40 -24.86 32.54
C GLN A 71 12.25 -25.98 31.96
N PRO A 72 13.42 -26.31 32.56
CA PRO A 72 14.11 -27.55 32.20
C PRO A 72 13.23 -28.74 32.57
N ASN A 73 13.13 -29.71 31.68
CA ASN A 73 12.40 -30.96 31.92
C ASN A 73 12.96 -31.63 33.19
N LEU A 74 12.08 -32.01 34.13
CA LEU A 74 12.39 -32.86 35.29
C LEU A 74 12.73 -34.28 34.83
#